data_AF-A0A7L0EXH6-F1
#
_entry.id   AF-A0A7L0EXH6-F1
#
_cell.length_a   1.000
_cell.length_b   1.000
_cell.length_c   1.000
_cell.angle_alpha   90.00
_cell.angle_beta   90.00
_cell.angle_gamma   90.00
#
_symmetry.space_group_name_H-M   'P 1'
#
loop_
_entity.id
_entity.type
_entity.pdbx_description
1 polymer ?
#
loop_
_entity_poly.entity_id
_entity_poly.type
_entity_poly.pdbx_seq_one_letter_code
_entity_poly.pdbx_strand_id
1 'polypeptide(L)'
;PPRRLCPPPGCPRRLLALLHEDLHPPALLRALGGLAGTHIVLGGPPTLGAPRVANVLSRPRRGGVRQKTESFTLLPDGSLGVLPPPPPSDEEEVGSSRTPADSGGRTPPLTFRLQLSASERAARAAVPPPYQLSPPRRSTLLRTPGSSICAPDPPEDAPEEEDEDPDDDLDV
;
A
#
# COMPACT_ATOMS: atom_id res chain seq x y z
N PRO A 1 17.17 -17.60 47.20
CA PRO A 1 17.94 -17.13 46.02
C PRO A 1 17.27 -17.57 44.70
N PRO A 2 16.83 -16.65 43.83
CA PRO A 2 16.23 -17.04 42.55
C PRO A 2 17.33 -17.46 41.57
N ARG A 3 17.30 -18.74 41.19
CA ARG A 3 18.17 -19.30 40.15
C ARG A 3 17.84 -18.61 38.83
N ARG A 4 18.81 -17.89 38.25
CA ARG A 4 18.73 -17.42 36.87
C ARG A 4 18.72 -18.66 35.98
N LEU A 5 17.55 -19.02 35.48
CA LEU A 5 17.37 -20.04 34.45
C LEU A 5 17.96 -19.46 33.15
N CYS A 6 19.23 -19.74 32.86
CA CYS A 6 19.76 -19.51 31.53
C CYS A 6 18.99 -20.40 30.55
N PRO A 7 18.37 -19.85 29.50
CA PRO A 7 17.67 -20.66 28.51
C PRO A 7 18.68 -21.56 27.77
N PRO A 8 18.32 -22.81 27.45
CA PRO A 8 19.23 -23.75 26.80
C PRO A 8 19.65 -23.22 25.40
N PRO A 9 20.86 -23.57 24.93
CA PRO A 9 21.33 -23.16 23.61
C PRO A 9 20.38 -23.72 22.54
N GLY A 10 19.73 -22.83 21.80
CA GLY A 10 18.74 -23.17 20.77
C GLY A 10 17.33 -22.61 21.01
N CYS A 11 17.02 -22.08 22.20
CA CYS A 11 15.75 -21.40 22.43
C CYS A 11 15.73 -20.01 21.75
N PRO A 12 14.70 -19.68 20.95
CA PRO A 12 14.58 -18.35 20.38
C PRO A 12 14.40 -17.32 21.51
N ARG A 13 15.31 -16.35 21.58
CA ARG A 13 15.21 -15.23 22.52
C ARG A 13 14.01 -14.36 22.11
N ARG A 14 13.12 -14.09 23.05
CA ARG A 14 12.03 -13.12 22.86
C ARG A 14 12.45 -11.80 23.47
N LEU A 15 12.36 -10.73 22.69
CA LEU A 15 12.59 -9.37 23.13
C LEU A 15 11.25 -8.65 23.23
N LEU A 16 11.01 -7.99 24.35
CA LEU A 16 9.85 -7.14 24.57
C LEU A 16 10.35 -5.72 24.80
N ALA A 17 9.79 -4.77 24.06
CA ALA A 17 10.09 -3.36 24.17
C ALA A 17 8.78 -2.59 24.32
N LEU A 18 8.77 -1.64 25.26
CA LEU A 18 7.69 -0.68 25.45
C LEU A 18 8.15 0.65 24.86
N LEU A 19 7.31 1.25 24.04
CA LEU A 19 7.65 2.44 23.29
C LEU A 19 6.52 3.45 23.39
N HIS A 20 6.86 4.72 23.60
CA HIS A 20 5.90 5.80 23.63
C HIS A 20 5.85 6.46 22.25
N GLU A 21 4.67 6.51 21.62
CA GLU A 21 4.55 7.00 20.24
C GLU A 21 5.05 8.45 20.09
N ASP A 22 4.73 9.31 21.07
CA ASP A 22 5.11 10.73 21.06
C ASP A 22 6.61 11.01 21.17
N LEU A 23 7.42 10.05 21.63
CA LEU A 23 8.86 10.24 21.85
C LEU A 23 9.71 9.80 20.67
N HIS A 24 9.11 9.19 19.64
CA HIS A 24 9.85 8.59 18.53
C HIS A 24 9.31 9.04 17.18
N PRO A 25 10.19 9.25 16.18
CA PRO A 25 9.74 9.63 14.85
C PRO A 25 8.93 8.48 14.22
N PRO A 26 7.89 8.81 13.43
CA PRO A 26 6.99 7.81 12.85
C PRO A 26 7.70 6.85 11.88
N ALA A 27 8.84 7.24 11.31
CA ALA A 27 9.67 6.34 10.51
C ALA A 27 10.28 5.20 11.35
N LEU A 28 10.73 5.50 12.57
CA LEU A 28 11.31 4.51 13.49
C LEU A 28 10.22 3.54 13.98
N LEU A 29 9.04 4.07 14.34
CA LEU A 29 7.90 3.26 14.76
C LEU A 29 7.50 2.24 13.68
N ARG A 30 7.43 2.69 12.42
CA ARG A 30 7.15 1.82 11.27
C ARG A 30 8.23 0.76 11.04
N ALA A 31 9.50 1.14 11.15
CA ALA A 31 10.61 0.19 11.00
C ALA A 31 10.57 -0.90 12.10
N LEU A 32 10.35 -0.51 13.35
CA LEU A 32 10.20 -1.44 14.47
C LEU A 32 8.95 -2.33 14.31
N GLY A 33 7.83 -1.77 13.84
CA GLY A 33 6.61 -2.51 13.53
C GLY A 33 6.80 -3.54 12.41
N GLY A 34 7.71 -3.29 11.46
CA GLY A 34 8.09 -4.24 10.41
C GLY A 34 9.00 -5.36 10.89
N LEU A 35 9.87 -5.08 11.87
CA LEU A 35 10.79 -6.06 12.47
C LEU A 35 10.12 -6.92 13.55
N ALA A 36 9.13 -6.38 14.25
CA ALA A 36 8.44 -7.07 15.31
C ALA A 36 7.58 -8.21 14.77
N GLY A 37 7.69 -9.39 15.40
CA GLY A 37 6.75 -10.49 15.14
C GLY A 37 5.35 -10.19 15.66
N THR A 38 5.25 -9.40 16.72
CA THR A 38 3.98 -8.91 17.29
C THR A 38 4.19 -7.48 17.78
N HIS A 39 3.31 -6.55 17.40
CA HIS A 39 3.25 -5.24 18.03
C HIS A 39 1.84 -5.00 18.57
N ILE A 40 1.74 -4.23 19.65
CA ILE A 40 0.49 -3.88 20.30
C ILE A 40 0.47 -2.36 20.44
N VAL A 41 -0.52 -1.70 19.84
CA VAL A 41 -0.76 -0.26 20.00
C VAL A 41 -1.89 -0.09 21.00
N LEU A 42 -1.66 0.71 22.04
CA LEU A 42 -2.66 1.04 23.05
C LEU A 42 -3.29 2.39 22.72
N GLY A 43 -4.61 2.41 22.53
CA GLY A 43 -5.35 3.63 22.25
C GLY A 43 -5.75 4.39 23.52
N GLY A 44 -5.80 5.72 23.40
CA GLY A 44 -6.37 6.65 24.38
C GLY A 44 -5.52 6.88 25.63
N PRO A 45 -5.85 7.91 26.44
CA PRO A 45 -5.13 8.23 27.68
C PRO A 45 -5.29 7.12 28.74
N PRO A 46 -4.33 6.97 29.68
CA PRO A 46 -4.42 6.00 30.77
C PRO A 46 -5.40 6.46 31.85
N THR A 47 -6.69 6.28 31.57
CA THR A 47 -7.77 6.50 32.53
C THR A 47 -8.14 5.19 33.21
N LEU A 48 -7.93 5.15 34.52
CA LEU A 48 -8.21 3.99 35.36
C LEU A 48 -9.73 3.72 35.41
N GLY A 49 -10.15 2.47 35.22
CA GLY A 49 -11.57 2.07 35.18
C GLY A 49 -12.30 2.36 33.86
N ALA A 50 -11.70 3.07 32.90
CA ALA A 50 -12.32 3.30 31.59
C ALA A 50 -11.97 2.17 30.60
N PRO A 51 -12.89 1.84 29.66
CA PRO A 51 -12.58 0.91 28.58
C PRO A 51 -11.54 1.51 27.63
N ARG A 52 -10.58 0.67 27.23
CA ARG A 52 -9.47 1.01 26.34
C ARG A 52 -9.40 -0.02 25.22
N VAL A 53 -8.78 0.38 24.11
CA VAL A 53 -8.66 -0.46 22.92
C VAL A 53 -7.17 -0.75 22.68
N ALA A 54 -6.85 -2.02 22.48
CA ALA A 54 -5.55 -2.49 22.02
C ALA A 54 -5.67 -3.03 20.59
N ASN A 55 -4.85 -2.52 19.69
CA ASN A 55 -4.69 -3.05 18.35
C ASN A 55 -3.46 -3.97 18.34
N VAL A 56 -3.71 -5.27 18.12
CA VAL A 56 -2.68 -6.31 18.09
C VAL A 56 -2.40 -6.70 16.65
N LEU A 57 -1.19 -6.42 16.19
CA LEU A 57 -0.68 -6.89 14.90
C LEU A 57 0.27 -8.07 15.14
N SER A 58 -0.05 -9.23 14.59
CA SER A 58 0.79 -10.43 14.66
C SER A 58 1.21 -10.90 13.27
N ARG A 59 2.51 -11.14 13.11
CA ARG A 59 3.16 -11.64 11.89
C ARG A 59 3.86 -12.96 12.22
N PRO A 60 3.14 -14.09 12.20
CA PRO A 60 3.74 -15.39 12.41
C PRO A 60 4.75 -15.69 11.29
N ARG A 61 5.79 -16.49 11.58
CA ARG A 61 6.83 -16.90 10.61
C ARG A 61 6.27 -17.64 9.38
N ARG A 62 5.09 -18.25 9.53
CA ARG A 62 4.32 -18.89 8.47
C ARG A 62 2.87 -18.46 8.64
N GLY A 63 2.30 -17.89 7.59
CA GLY A 63 0.96 -17.31 7.61
C GLY A 63 0.99 -15.79 7.45
N GLY A 64 -0.07 -15.24 6.86
CA GLY A 64 -0.22 -13.81 6.64
C GLY A 64 -0.30 -13.00 7.93
N VAL A 65 -0.35 -11.68 7.77
CA VAL A 65 -0.54 -10.73 8.88
C VAL A 65 -1.92 -10.92 9.49
N ARG A 66 -1.99 -11.05 10.82
CA ARG A 66 -3.24 -11.09 11.58
C ARG A 66 -3.38 -9.79 12.39
N GLN A 67 -4.50 -9.11 12.21
CA GLN A 67 -4.91 -7.97 13.01
C GLN A 67 -6.06 -8.38 13.93
N LYS A 68 -5.97 -7.96 15.20
CA LYS A 68 -7.04 -8.16 16.18
C LYS A 68 -7.15 -6.91 17.04
N THR A 69 -8.36 -6.38 17.14
CA THR A 69 -8.68 -5.30 18.07
C THR A 69 -9.34 -5.90 19.30
N GLU A 70 -8.79 -5.59 20.47
CA GLU A 70 -9.29 -6.07 21.77
C GLU A 70 -9.62 -4.87 22.65
N SER A 71 -10.74 -4.93 23.37
CA SER A 71 -11.10 -3.95 24.39
C SER A 71 -10.78 -4.49 25.77
N PHE A 72 -10.25 -3.64 26.64
CA PHE A 72 -9.90 -4.00 28.01
C PHE A 72 -10.08 -2.82 28.96
N THR A 73 -10.22 -3.10 30.25
CA THR A 73 -10.26 -2.12 31.33
C THR A 73 -9.12 -2.40 32.31
N LEU A 74 -8.46 -1.36 32.79
CA LEU A 74 -7.50 -1.47 33.89
C LEU A 74 -8.24 -1.26 35.21
N LEU A 75 -8.29 -2.30 36.03
CA LEU A 75 -8.92 -2.28 37.33
C LEU A 75 -8.00 -1.59 38.37
N PRO A 76 -8.55 -1.08 39.49
CA PRO A 76 -7.77 -0.40 40.52
C PRO A 76 -6.71 -1.26 41.21
N ASP A 77 -6.87 -2.59 41.15
CA ASP A 77 -5.90 -3.58 41.63
C ASP A 77 -4.77 -3.86 40.62
N GLY A 78 -4.78 -3.19 39.46
CA GLY A 78 -3.82 -3.38 38.37
C GLY A 78 -4.13 -4.58 37.48
N SER A 79 -5.24 -5.27 37.68
CA SER A 79 -5.67 -6.38 36.82
C SER A 79 -6.35 -5.89 35.54
N LEU A 80 -6.34 -6.74 34.50
CA LEU A 80 -6.95 -6.46 33.20
C LEU A 80 -8.33 -7.13 33.14
N GLY A 81 -9.39 -6.33 33.01
CA GLY A 81 -10.72 -6.81 32.65
C GLY A 81 -10.88 -6.85 31.14
N VAL A 82 -11.03 -8.05 30.55
CA VAL A 82 -11.28 -8.20 29.10
C VAL A 82 -12.73 -7.83 28.81
N LEU A 83 -12.94 -6.91 27.88
CA LEU A 83 -14.28 -6.54 27.42
C LEU A 83 -14.59 -7.25 26.09
N PRO A 84 -15.88 -7.37 25.73
CA PRO A 84 -16.28 -7.76 24.39
C PRO A 84 -15.66 -6.80 23.37
N PRO A 85 -15.11 -7.31 22.25
CA PRO A 85 -14.48 -6.48 21.24
C PRO A 85 -15.43 -5.32 20.85
N PRO A 86 -14.89 -4.10 20.66
CA PRO A 86 -15.73 -2.99 20.28
C PRO A 86 -16.46 -3.35 18.98
N PRO A 87 -17.71 -2.89 18.80
CA PRO A 87 -18.36 -3.01 17.50
C PRO A 87 -17.41 -2.42 16.44
N PRO A 88 -17.34 -3.01 15.23
CA PRO A 88 -16.54 -2.43 14.16
C PRO A 88 -16.97 -0.96 14.02
N SER A 89 -16.07 -0.06 14.35
CA SER A 89 -16.32 1.37 14.18
C SER A 89 -16.20 1.62 12.68
N ASP A 90 -17.22 2.24 12.07
CA ASP A 90 -17.27 2.54 10.63
C ASP A 90 -16.23 3.60 10.18
N GLU A 91 -15.16 3.79 10.95
CA GLU A 91 -14.12 4.79 10.70
C GLU A 91 -12.78 4.08 10.45
N GLU A 92 -12.70 3.36 9.34
CA GLU A 92 -11.65 3.47 8.30
C GLU A 92 -12.11 2.70 7.05
N GLU A 93 -13.22 3.15 6.44
CA GLU A 93 -13.29 3.20 4.98
C GLU A 93 -13.06 4.66 4.56
N VAL A 94 -11.80 5.11 4.58
CA VAL A 94 -11.45 6.27 3.75
C VAL A 94 -11.52 5.82 2.30
N GLY A 95 -12.70 6.05 1.72
CA GLY A 95 -12.85 6.27 0.30
C GLY A 95 -13.76 5.28 -0.43
N SER A 96 -15.06 5.43 -0.28
CA SER A 96 -15.97 5.48 -1.44
C SER A 96 -17.38 5.88 -1.03
N SER A 97 -17.68 7.17 -1.11
CA SER A 97 -19.07 7.60 -1.31
C SER A 97 -19.53 7.15 -2.70
N ARG A 98 -20.01 5.91 -2.81
CA ARG A 98 -20.89 5.50 -3.91
C ARG A 98 -22.04 4.70 -3.35
N THR A 99 -23.19 5.36 -3.34
CA THR A 99 -24.54 4.82 -3.16
C THR A 99 -24.67 3.38 -3.70
N PRO A 100 -25.32 2.45 -2.97
CA PRO A 100 -25.58 1.12 -3.46
C PRO A 100 -26.64 1.21 -4.55
N ALA A 101 -26.24 1.01 -5.79
CA ALA A 101 -27.18 0.63 -6.84
C ALA A 101 -27.45 -0.87 -6.68
N ASP A 102 -28.66 -1.13 -6.21
CA ASP A 102 -29.41 -2.37 -6.17
C ASP A 102 -29.06 -3.38 -7.28
N SER A 103 -28.77 -4.62 -6.88
CA SER A 103 -29.35 -5.87 -7.44
C SER A 103 -28.41 -7.06 -7.28
N GLY A 104 -28.91 -8.06 -6.56
CA GLY A 104 -28.26 -9.34 -6.33
C GLY A 104 -27.87 -10.09 -7.62
N GLY A 105 -26.65 -10.60 -7.63
CA GLY A 105 -26.15 -11.47 -8.68
C GLY A 105 -24.64 -11.65 -8.54
N ARG A 106 -24.23 -12.86 -8.13
CA ARG A 106 -22.90 -13.48 -8.25
C ARG A 106 -21.75 -12.52 -8.56
N THR A 107 -20.90 -12.24 -7.57
CA THR A 107 -19.67 -11.44 -7.75
C THR A 107 -18.87 -11.96 -8.95
N PRO A 108 -18.67 -11.16 -10.02
CA PRO A 108 -17.82 -11.59 -11.13
C PRO A 108 -16.38 -11.78 -10.63
N PRO A 109 -15.57 -12.62 -11.29
CA PRO A 109 -14.16 -12.74 -10.94
C PRO A 109 -13.52 -11.36 -10.97
N LEU A 110 -12.81 -11.01 -9.89
CA LEU A 110 -12.01 -9.80 -9.74
C LEU A 110 -10.95 -9.75 -10.85
N THR A 111 -11.36 -9.26 -12.01
CA THR A 111 -10.46 -8.84 -13.06
C THR A 111 -10.18 -7.37 -12.81
N PHE A 112 -8.93 -6.93 -12.91
CA PHE A 112 -8.54 -5.51 -12.79
C PHE A 112 -9.11 -4.61 -13.92
N ARG A 113 -10.16 -5.06 -14.60
CA ARG A 113 -10.88 -4.31 -15.62
C ARG A 113 -11.83 -3.33 -14.92
N LEU A 114 -11.27 -2.17 -14.57
CA LEU A 114 -12.02 -1.06 -14.00
C LEU A 114 -13.06 -0.56 -15.03
N GLN A 115 -14.34 -0.73 -14.72
CA GLN A 115 -15.45 -0.28 -15.57
C GLN A 115 -15.65 1.23 -15.39
N LEU A 116 -14.95 2.02 -16.22
CA LEU A 116 -15.03 3.48 -16.18
C LEU A 116 -16.33 3.99 -16.82
N SER A 117 -16.98 4.94 -16.16
CA SER A 117 -18.08 5.71 -16.75
C SER A 117 -17.58 6.55 -17.94
N ALA A 118 -18.49 7.11 -18.75
CA ALA A 118 -18.11 7.96 -19.89
C ALA A 118 -17.26 9.17 -19.45
N SER A 119 -17.63 9.82 -18.34
CA SER A 119 -16.89 10.96 -17.78
C SER A 119 -15.52 10.55 -17.22
N GLU A 120 -15.43 9.40 -16.54
CA GLU A 120 -14.18 8.89 -15.97
C GLU A 120 -13.19 8.46 -17.06
N ARG A 121 -13.70 7.85 -18.15
CA ARG A 121 -12.89 7.52 -19.33
C ARG A 121 -12.35 8.77 -20.02
N ALA A 122 -13.17 9.82 -20.16
CA ALA A 122 -12.74 11.10 -20.72
C ALA A 122 -11.67 11.77 -19.83
N ALA A 123 -11.87 11.75 -18.51
CA ALA A 123 -10.89 12.27 -17.56
C ALA A 123 -9.55 11.51 -17.65
N ARG A 124 -9.59 10.17 -17.71
CA ARG A 124 -8.38 9.34 -17.86
C ARG A 124 -7.66 9.60 -19.18
N ALA A 125 -8.39 9.82 -20.28
CA ALA A 125 -7.80 10.15 -21.57
C ALA A 125 -7.12 11.54 -21.58
N ALA A 126 -7.63 12.48 -20.78
CA ALA A 126 -7.05 13.81 -20.66
C ALA A 126 -5.77 13.86 -19.80
N VAL A 127 -5.52 12.83 -18.98
CA VAL A 127 -4.29 12.76 -18.18
C VAL A 127 -3.13 12.31 -19.07
N PRO A 128 -2.10 13.16 -19.29
CA PRO A 128 -0.94 12.77 -20.05
C PRO A 128 -0.22 11.62 -19.34
N PRO A 129 0.12 10.52 -20.03
CA PRO A 129 0.83 9.41 -19.41
C PRO A 129 2.19 9.87 -18.88
N PRO A 130 2.69 9.22 -17.81
CA PRO A 130 3.88 9.67 -17.08
C PRO A 130 5.18 9.67 -17.92
N TYR A 131 5.19 8.99 -19.07
CA TYR A 131 6.31 8.92 -20.02
C TYR A 131 6.22 9.93 -21.17
N GLN A 132 5.17 10.75 -21.25
CA GLN A 132 5.13 11.86 -22.20
C GLN A 132 5.95 13.03 -21.66
N LEU A 133 7.22 13.05 -22.07
CA LEU A 133 8.10 14.18 -21.88
C LEU A 133 7.64 15.34 -22.79
N SER A 134 7.57 16.55 -22.24
CA SER A 134 7.31 17.75 -23.06
C SER A 134 8.44 17.94 -24.10
N PRO A 135 8.17 18.56 -25.28
CA PRO A 135 9.19 18.78 -26.31
C PRO A 135 10.52 19.37 -25.79
N PRO A 136 10.55 20.39 -24.92
CA PRO A 136 11.81 20.90 -24.37
C PRO A 136 12.50 19.93 -23.40
N ARG A 137 11.72 19.07 -22.71
CA ARG A 137 12.26 18.06 -21.80
C ARG A 137 12.82 16.86 -22.57
N ARG A 138 12.18 16.50 -23.70
CA ARG A 138 12.70 15.51 -24.66
C ARG A 138 14.03 15.97 -25.25
N SER A 139 14.10 17.19 -25.75
CA SER A 139 15.33 17.71 -26.35
C SER A 139 16.49 17.80 -25.36
N THR A 140 16.21 18.14 -24.10
CA THR A 140 17.24 18.20 -23.05
C THR A 140 17.73 16.81 -22.63
N LEU A 141 16.83 15.82 -22.50
CA LEU A 141 17.20 14.46 -22.10
C LEU A 141 17.89 13.68 -23.23
N LEU A 142 17.53 13.93 -24.48
CA LEU A 142 18.14 13.28 -25.65
C LEU A 142 19.46 13.94 -26.07
N ARG A 143 19.77 15.13 -25.55
CA ARG A 143 21.04 15.81 -25.81
C ARG A 143 22.12 15.24 -24.88
N THR A 144 22.61 14.06 -25.20
CA THR A 144 23.91 13.60 -24.72
C THR A 144 25.00 14.46 -25.35
N PRO A 145 25.93 15.05 -24.58
CA PRO A 145 27.08 15.71 -25.15
C PRO A 145 27.90 14.67 -25.95
N GLY A 146 27.86 14.78 -27.27
CA GLY A 146 28.56 13.86 -28.20
C GLY A 146 27.67 13.10 -29.19
N SER A 147 26.33 13.20 -29.13
CA SER A 147 25.46 12.63 -30.16
C SER A 147 25.26 13.63 -31.31
N SER A 148 25.92 13.39 -32.44
CA SER A 148 25.53 13.97 -33.72
C SER A 148 24.34 13.18 -34.25
N ILE A 149 23.16 13.82 -34.34
CA ILE A 149 22.12 13.35 -35.24
C ILE A 149 22.62 13.71 -36.63
N CYS A 150 23.22 12.75 -37.32
CA CYS A 150 23.38 12.85 -38.77
C CYS A 150 21.97 12.75 -39.34
N ALA A 151 21.38 13.88 -39.71
CA ALA A 151 20.31 13.84 -40.69
C ALA A 151 20.97 13.30 -41.97
N PRO A 152 20.55 12.15 -42.50
CA PRO A 152 20.96 11.80 -43.85
C PRO A 152 20.34 12.85 -44.77
N ASP A 153 21.17 13.55 -45.53
CA ASP A 153 20.70 14.34 -46.66
C ASP A 153 19.91 13.41 -47.58
N PRO A 154 18.74 13.83 -48.10
CA PRO A 154 17.98 12.99 -49.02
C PRO A 154 18.84 12.73 -50.26
N PRO A 155 18.98 11.47 -50.71
CA PRO A 155 19.61 11.21 -52.00
C PRO A 155 18.73 11.82 -53.10
N GLU A 156 19.30 12.69 -53.93
CA GLU A 156 18.62 13.43 -55.02
C GLU A 156 18.10 12.54 -56.17
N ASP A 157 18.07 11.20 -56.00
CA ASP A 157 17.54 10.25 -56.97
C ASP A 157 16.99 9.00 -56.24
N ALA A 158 16.10 9.20 -55.27
CA ALA A 158 15.24 8.10 -54.82
C ALA A 158 14.10 7.96 -55.86
N PRO A 159 13.87 6.77 -56.46
CA PRO A 159 12.60 6.55 -57.16
C PRO A 159 11.48 6.83 -56.15
N GLU A 160 10.40 7.45 -56.60
CA GLU A 160 9.16 7.54 -55.81
C GLU A 160 8.69 6.11 -55.56
N GLU A 161 9.16 5.49 -54.48
CA GLU A 161 8.59 4.27 -53.95
C GLU A 161 7.23 4.70 -53.42
N GLU A 162 6.18 4.46 -54.23
CA GLU A 162 4.80 4.57 -53.78
C GLU A 162 4.71 3.75 -52.49
N ASP A 163 4.35 4.43 -51.39
CA ASP A 163 4.14 3.82 -50.08
C ASP A 163 3.06 2.73 -50.25
N GLU A 164 3.50 1.49 -50.46
CA GLU A 164 2.62 0.32 -50.43
C GLU A 164 2.05 0.24 -49.02
N ASP A 165 0.73 0.41 -48.90
CA ASP A 165 0.04 0.54 -47.64
C ASP A 165 0.22 -0.77 -46.84
N PRO A 166 0.88 -0.78 -45.68
CA PRO A 166 1.17 -2.00 -44.92
C PRO A 166 -0.07 -2.68 -44.33
N ASP A 167 -1.25 -2.14 -44.65
CA ASP A 167 -2.56 -2.60 -44.21
C ASP A 167 -3.27 -3.49 -45.27
N ASP A 168 -2.73 -3.62 -46.49
CA ASP A 168 -3.37 -4.33 -47.63
C ASP A 168 -3.28 -5.88 -47.56
N ASP A 169 -2.54 -6.42 -46.58
CA ASP A 169 -2.44 -7.87 -46.31
C ASP A 169 -3.42 -8.33 -45.21
N LEU A 170 -4.19 -7.41 -44.61
CA LEU A 170 -5.02 -7.66 -43.42
C LEU A 170 -6.47 -8.03 -43.72
N ASP A 171 -6.69 -8.84 -44.75
CA ASP A 171 -7.97 -9.51 -44.98
C ASP A 171 -7.96 -10.91 -44.33
N VAL A 172 -8.83 -11.10 -43.33
CA VAL A 172 -9.18 -12.39 -42.69
C VAL A 172 -10.59 -12.82 -43.05
#